data_AF-A0A0W8FR78-F1
#
_entry.id   AF-A0A0W8FR78-F1
#
_cell.length_a   1.000
_cell.length_b   1.000
_cell.length_c   1.000
_cell.angle_alpha   90.00
_cell.angle_beta   90.00
_cell.angle_gamma   90.00
#
_symmetry.space_group_name_H-M   'P 1'
#
loop_
_entity.id
_entity.type
_entity.pdbx_description
1 polymer ?
#
loop_
_entity_poly.entity_id
_entity_poly.type
_entity_poly.pdbx_seq_one_letter_code
_entity_poly.pdbx_strand_id
1 'polypeptide(L)' 'MELENVEKQIEILDEKIKSLEEQLSDPKNFSDFVLLHQLTQEIAADKEALDQYYQRWECLTELST' A
#
# COMPACT_ATOMS: atom_id res chain seq x y z
N MET A 1 -18.09 5.89 8.13
CA MET A 1 -17.59 5.99 9.54
C MET A 1 -16.06 6.03 9.52
N GLU A 2 -15.37 6.42 10.60
CA GLU A 2 -13.89 6.48 10.58
C GLU A 2 -13.27 5.09 10.33
N LEU A 3 -13.81 4.05 10.95
CA LEU A 3 -13.40 2.65 10.74
C LEU A 3 -13.56 2.22 9.26
N GLU A 4 -14.75 2.40 8.69
CA GLU A 4 -15.04 2.12 7.27
C GLU A 4 -14.11 2.88 6.32
N ASN A 5 -13.72 4.11 6.66
CA ASN A 5 -12.75 4.86 5.86
C ASN A 5 -11.36 4.21 5.94
N VAL A 6 -10.92 3.80 7.13
CA VAL A 6 -9.63 3.11 7.31
C VAL A 6 -9.60 1.78 6.55
N GLU A 7 -10.66 0.99 6.63
CA GLU A 7 -10.80 -0.27 5.88
C GLU A 7 -10.71 -0.05 4.36
N LYS A 8 -11.35 1.01 3.87
CA LYS A 8 -11.27 1.38 2.46
C LYS A 8 -9.88 1.86 2.05
N GLN A 9 -9.17 2.61 2.90
CA GLN A 9 -7.79 3.02 2.60
C GLN A 9 -6.84 1.82 2.55
N ILE A 10 -7.04 0.83 3.44
CA ILE A 10 -6.31 -0.44 3.41
C ILE A 10 -6.53 -1.15 2.06
N GLU A 11 -7.78 -1.34 1.64
CA GLU A 11 -8.10 -1.99 0.36
C GLU A 11 -7.47 -1.27 -0.83
N ILE A 12 -7.57 0.05 -0.88
CA ILE A 12 -6.97 0.88 -1.95
C ILE A 12 -5.45 0.72 -1.99
N LEU A 13 -4.79 0.74 -0.83
CA LEU A 13 -3.33 0.61 -0.75
C LEU A 13 -2.87 -0.79 -1.12
N ASP A 14 -3.57 -1.84 -0.68
CA ASP A 14 -3.27 -3.22 -1.05
C ASP A 14 -3.38 -3.42 -2.58
N GLU A 15 -4.45 -2.92 -3.21
CA GLU A 15 -4.60 -2.98 -4.67
C GLU A 15 -3.51 -2.18 -5.40
N LYS A 16 -3.16 -1.00 -4.87
CA LYS A 16 -2.10 -0.16 -5.42
C LYS A 16 -0.74 -0.84 -5.36
N ILE A 17 -0.35 -1.36 -4.20
CA ILE A 17 0.92 -2.08 -4.00
C ILE A 17 1.00 -3.26 -4.97
N LYS A 18 -0.07 -4.06 -5.07
CA LYS A 18 -0.11 -5.18 -6.01
C LYS A 18 0.13 -4.75 -7.46
N SER A 19 -0.53 -3.67 -7.90
CA SER A 19 -0.33 -3.13 -9.25
C SER A 19 1.09 -2.62 -9.49
N LEU A 20 1.71 -1.99 -8.49
CA LEU A 20 3.10 -1.53 -8.56
C LEU A 20 4.08 -2.71 -8.58
N GLU A 21 3.83 -3.76 -7.79
CA GLU A 21 4.63 -4.98 -7.77
C GLU A 21 4.55 -5.75 -9.10
N GLU A 22 3.37 -5.78 -9.73
CA GLU A 22 3.19 -6.31 -11.09
C GLU A 22 4.02 -5.52 -12.11
N GLN A 23 4.02 -4.19 -12.03
CA GLN A 23 4.84 -3.33 -12.89
C GLN A 23 6.34 -3.51 -12.63
N LEU A 24 6.75 -3.67 -11.37
CA LEU A 24 8.14 -3.89 -10.98
C LEU A 24 8.66 -5.24 -11.49
N SER A 25 7.77 -6.24 -11.55
CA SER A 25 8.09 -7.60 -12.00
C SER A 25 7.95 -7.78 -13.52
N ASP A 26 7.45 -6.78 -14.25
CA ASP A 26 7.27 -6.85 -15.70
C ASP A 26 8.63 -6.69 -16.42
N PRO A 27 9.09 -7.71 -17.17
CA PRO A 27 10.36 -7.66 -17.89
C PRO A 27 10.49 -6.48 -18.84
N LYS A 28 9.37 -5.92 -19.34
CA LYS A 28 9.38 -4.74 -20.23
C LYS A 28 9.92 -3.49 -19.54
N ASN A 29 9.87 -3.44 -18.20
CA ASN A 29 10.30 -2.31 -17.39
C ASN A 29 11.75 -2.47 -16.89
N PHE A 30 12.38 -3.64 -17.07
CA PHE A 30 13.70 -3.93 -16.48
C PHE A 30 14.84 -3.05 -16.99
N SER A 31 14.69 -2.49 -18.19
CA SER A 31 15.65 -1.54 -18.75
C SER A 31 15.49 -0.11 -18.23
N ASP A 32 14.36 0.21 -17.61
CA ASP A 32 14.07 1.55 -17.10
C ASP A 32 14.39 1.64 -15.61
N PHE A 33 15.67 1.84 -15.30
CA PHE A 33 16.16 1.92 -13.92
C PHE A 33 15.53 3.06 -13.11
N VAL A 34 15.11 4.15 -13.77
CA VAL A 34 14.45 5.27 -13.09
C VAL A 34 13.06 4.84 -12.66
N LEU A 35 12.31 4.21 -13.56
CA LEU A 35 11.00 3.63 -13.25
C LEU A 35 11.10 2.58 -12.13
N LEU A 36 12.03 1.64 -12.21
CA LEU A 36 12.18 0.59 -11.18
C LEU A 36 12.52 1.18 -9.80
N HIS A 37 13.37 2.21 -9.76
CA HIS A 37 13.68 2.89 -8.51
C HIS A 37 12.45 3.60 -7.94
N GLN A 38 11.69 4.31 -8.78
CA GLN A 38 10.44 4.97 -8.39
C GLN A 38 9.42 3.98 -7.86
N LEU A 39 9.16 2.88 -8.59
CA LEU A 39 8.26 1.81 -8.17
C LEU A 39 8.67 1.23 -6.82
N THR A 40 9.96 0.98 -6.61
CA THR A 40 10.47 0.44 -5.33
C THR A 40 10.25 1.42 -4.18
N GLN A 41 10.50 2.71 -4.38
CA GLN A 41 10.28 3.74 -3.37
C GLN A 41 8.79 3.90 -3.05
N GLU A 42 7.94 3.89 -4.08
CA GLU A 42 6.49 4.02 -3.92
C GLU A 42 5.89 2.83 -3.19
N ILE A 43 6.28 1.59 -3.55
CA ILE A 43 5.89 0.38 -2.83
C ILE A 43 6.30 0.43 -1.37
N ALA A 44 7.52 0.89 -1.08
CA ALA A 44 8.00 1.00 0.30
C ALA A 44 7.17 2.01 1.12
N ALA A 45 6.88 3.18 0.54
CA ALA A 45 6.07 4.20 1.19
C ALA A 45 4.60 3.75 1.38
N ASP A 46 4.02 3.09 0.38
CA ASP A 46 2.65 2.58 0.47
C ASP A 46 2.54 1.45 1.51
N LYS A 47 3.55 0.59 1.64
CA LYS A 47 3.62 -0.44 2.69
C LYS A 47 3.72 0.17 4.09
N GLU A 48 4.53 1.21 4.26
CA GLU A 48 4.60 1.93 5.54
C GLU A 48 3.26 2.60 5.88
N ALA A 49 2.58 3.21 4.90
CA ALA A 49 1.26 3.77 5.09
C ALA A 49 0.22 2.70 5.44
N LEU A 50 0.28 1.54 4.77
CA LEU A 50 -0.61 0.41 5.02
C LEU A 50 -0.47 -0.11 6.46
N ASP A 51 0.76 -0.25 6.96
CA ASP A 51 1.03 -0.61 8.36
C ASP A 51 0.41 0.38 9.34
N GLN A 52 0.49 1.69 9.05
CA GLN A 52 -0.13 2.74 9.88
C GLN A 52 -1.66 2.65 9.87
N TYR A 53 -2.27 2.33 8.72
CA TYR A 53 -3.72 2.14 8.64
C TYR A 53 -4.17 0.87 9.37
N TYR A 54 -3.41 -0.23 9.30
CA TYR A 54 -3.70 -1.44 10.09
C TYR A 54 -3.61 -1.15 11.60
N GLN A 55 -2.57 -0.44 12.06
CA GLN A 55 -2.48 0.00 13.46
C GLN A 55 -3.67 0.88 13.87
N ARG A 56 -4.10 1.79 12.99
CA ARG A 56 -5.27 2.64 13.25
C ARG A 56 -6.54 1.81 13.33
N TRP A 57 -6.70 0.83 12.44
CA TRP A 57 -7.85 -0.08 12.42
C TRP A 57 -7.93 -0.91 13.70
N GLU A 58 -6.81 -1.48 14.16
CA GLU A 58 -6.72 -2.20 15.44
C GLU A 58 -7.15 -1.31 16.60
N CYS A 59 -6.62 -0.09 16.68
CA CYS A 59 -7.02 0.86 17.73
C CYS A 59 -8.52 1.18 17.70
N LEU A 60 -9.11 1.38 16.51
CA LEU A 60 -10.52 1.71 16.37
C LEU A 60 -11.44 0.52 16.68
N THR A 61 -11.03 -0.71 16.35
CA THR A 61 -11.78 -1.93 16.65
C THR A 61 -11.70 -2.30 18.13
N GLU A 62 -10.53 -2.18 18.75
CA GLU A 62 -10.37 -2.38 20.21
C GLU A 62 -11.18 -1.36 21.03
N LEU A 63 -11.22 -0.09 20.62
CA LEU A 63 -12.05 0.94 21.28
C LEU A 63 -13.56 0.74 21.10
N SER A 64 -13.97 -0.09 20.13
CA SER A 64 -15.36 -0.39 19.82
C SER A 64 -15.86 -1.67 20.52
N THR A 65 -14.99 -2.37 21.26
CA THR A 65 -15.28 -3.61 22.00
C THR A 65 -15.37 -3.35 23.50
#